data_AF-A0A6M7UPW9-F1
#
_entry.id   AF-A0A6M7UPW9-F1
#
_cell.length_a   1.000
_cell.length_b   1.000
_cell.length_c   1.000
_cell.angle_alpha   90.00
_cell.angle_beta   90.00
_cell.angle_gamma   90.00
#
_symmetry.space_group_name_H-M   'P 1'
#
loop_
_entity.id
_entity.type
_entity.pdbx_description
1 polymer ?
#
loop_
_entity_poly.entity_id
_entity_poly.type
_entity_poly.pdbx_seq_one_letter_code
_entity_poly.pdbx_strand_id
1 'polypeptide(L)' 'MSKAGVVSPEMPAMSLLPVLTDGRSHAVVIVGAERRILGLITQTDLLAAAGRLQTADTALSAA' A
#
# COMPACT_ATOMS: atom_id res chain seq x y z
N MET A 1 9.08 12.08 -14.97
CA MET A 1 8.63 10.88 -14.24
C MET A 1 9.04 11.04 -12.78
N SER A 2 8.11 10.87 -11.83
CA SER A 2 8.44 10.87 -10.40
C SER A 2 9.29 9.63 -10.09
N LYS A 3 10.22 9.77 -9.14
CA LYS A 3 11.05 8.64 -8.70
C LYS A 3 10.17 7.71 -7.85
N ALA A 4 10.10 6.43 -8.23
CA ALA A 4 9.37 5.44 -7.44
C ALA A 4 9.95 5.37 -6.02
N GLY A 5 9.09 5.49 -5.01
CA GLY A 5 9.47 5.28 -3.62
C GLY A 5 9.94 3.84 -3.42
N VAL A 6 10.93 3.64 -2.55
CA VAL A 6 11.43 2.31 -2.18
C VAL A 6 11.23 2.15 -0.69
N VAL A 7 10.62 1.04 -0.29
CA VAL A 7 10.24 0.75 1.11
C VAL A 7 10.51 -0.70 1.47
N SER A 8 10.76 -0.92 2.76
CA SER A 8 10.97 -2.25 3.34
C SER A 8 9.63 -3.01 3.43
N PRO A 9 9.62 -4.36 3.27
CA PRO A 9 8.42 -5.17 3.51
C PRO A 9 7.91 -5.10 4.95
N GLU A 10 8.75 -4.72 5.91
CA GLU A 10 8.37 -4.65 7.33
C GLU A 10 7.59 -3.37 7.67
N MET A 11 7.45 -2.45 6.71
CA MET A 11 6.68 -1.22 6.89
C MET A 11 5.18 -1.51 6.76
N PRO A 12 4.34 -1.03 7.70
CA PRO A 12 2.89 -1.19 7.59
C PRO A 12 2.35 -0.64 6.27
N ALA A 13 1.56 -1.40 5.54
CA ALA A 13 1.10 -1.00 4.20
C ALA A 13 0.34 0.34 4.20
N MET A 14 -0.43 0.64 5.25
CA MET A 14 -1.18 1.89 5.38
C MET A 14 -0.29 3.13 5.59
N SER A 15 0.96 2.98 6.04
CA SER A 15 1.87 4.13 6.15
C SER A 15 2.36 4.63 4.78
N LEU A 16 2.04 3.93 3.70
CA LEU A 16 2.32 4.34 2.33
C LEU A 16 1.29 5.34 1.78
N LEU A 17 0.17 5.57 2.50
CA LEU A 17 -0.87 6.50 2.04
C LEU A 17 -0.33 7.88 1.66
N PRO A 18 0.48 8.58 2.50
CA PRO A 18 0.93 9.93 2.16
C PRO A 18 1.72 9.98 0.86
N VAL A 19 2.59 8.98 0.60
CA VAL A 19 3.39 8.95 -0.63
C VAL A 19 2.57 8.51 -1.83
N LEU A 20 1.59 7.62 -1.66
CA LEU A 20 0.75 7.14 -2.75
C LEU A 20 -0.40 8.10 -3.11
N THR A 21 -0.65 9.13 -2.29
CA THR A 21 -1.71 10.13 -2.52
C THR A 21 -1.18 11.55 -2.67
N ASP A 22 0.12 11.75 -2.86
CA ASP A 22 0.76 13.07 -3.02
C ASP A 22 0.50 13.72 -4.40
N GLY A 23 -0.23 13.02 -5.29
CA GLY A 23 -0.51 13.44 -6.67
C GLY A 23 0.67 13.28 -7.63
N ARG A 24 1.77 12.66 -7.20
CA ARG A 24 3.01 12.48 -7.98
C ARG A 24 3.45 11.03 -8.04
N SER A 25 3.38 10.31 -6.94
CA SER A 25 3.80 8.92 -6.82
C SER A 25 2.58 8.04 -6.59
N HIS A 26 2.37 7.05 -7.47
CA HIS A 26 1.21 6.16 -7.38
C HIS A 26 1.59 4.70 -7.13
N ALA A 27 2.90 4.44 -7.02
CA ALA A 27 3.44 3.11 -6.77
C ALA A 27 4.75 3.20 -5.98
N VAL A 28 4.99 2.21 -5.13
CA VAL A 28 6.24 2.03 -4.39
C VAL A 28 6.78 0.62 -4.57
N VAL A 29 8.09 0.51 -4.78
CA VAL A 29 8.77 -0.78 -4.91
C VAL A 29 9.11 -1.30 -3.52
N ILE A 30 8.71 -2.53 -3.25
CA ILE A 30 9.05 -3.22 -2.00
C ILE A 30 10.39 -3.91 -2.19
N VAL A 31 11.35 -3.56 -1.35
CA VAL A 31 12.72 -4.09 -1.43
C VAL A 31 13.08 -4.74 -0.10
N GLY A 32 13.45 -6.01 -0.18
CA GLY A 32 13.85 -6.82 0.97
C GLY A 32 15.35 -6.71 1.28
N ALA A 33 15.83 -7.69 2.05
CA ALA A 33 17.26 -7.84 2.33
C ALA A 33 18.09 -7.89 1.02
N GLU A 34 19.35 -7.47 1.11
CA GLU A 34 20.30 -7.48 -0.01
C GLU A 34 19.83 -6.71 -1.25
N ARG A 35 18.94 -5.72 -1.07
CA ARG A 35 18.39 -4.88 -2.15
C ARG A 35 17.62 -5.67 -3.22
N ARG A 36 17.05 -6.82 -2.86
CA ARG A 36 16.20 -7.63 -3.73
C ARG A 36 14.80 -7.02 -3.84
N ILE A 37 14.32 -6.82 -5.06
CA ILE A 37 12.93 -6.42 -5.30
C ILE A 37 12.02 -7.60 -4.93
N LEU A 38 11.08 -7.36 -4.03
CA LEU A 38 10.07 -8.33 -3.60
C LEU A 38 8.73 -8.10 -4.28
N GLY A 39 8.42 -6.85 -4.65
CA GLY A 39 7.16 -6.54 -5.31
C GLY A 39 6.91 -5.04 -5.46
N LEU A 40 5.65 -4.71 -5.70
CA LEU A 40 5.14 -3.36 -5.91
C LEU A 40 3.82 -3.22 -5.16
N ILE A 41 3.62 -2.07 -4.51
CA ILE A 41 2.31 -1.67 -3.99
C ILE A 41 1.89 -0.38 -4.69
N THR A 42 0.64 -0.33 -5.13
CA THR A 42 0.03 0.84 -5.76
C THR A 42 -1.03 1.47 -4.86
N GLN A 43 -1.45 2.69 -5.22
CA GLN A 43 -2.58 3.36 -4.58
C GLN A 43 -3.87 2.52 -4.66
N THR A 44 -4.10 1.81 -5.77
CA THR A 44 -5.31 0.98 -5.97
C THR A 44 -5.32 -0.24 -5.06
N ASP A 45 -4.16 -0.83 -4.75
CA ASP A 45 -4.07 -1.95 -3.82
C ASP A 45 -4.52 -1.56 -2.42
N LEU A 46 -4.09 -0.37 -1.95
CA LEU A 46 -4.51 0.15 -0.65
C LEU A 46 -6.00 0.46 -0.62
N LEU A 47 -6.55 1.02 -1.70
CA LEU A 47 -7.99 1.27 -1.83
C LEU A 47 -8.80 -0.04 -1.77
N ALA A 48 -8.35 -1.08 -2.49
CA ALA A 48 -8.97 -2.39 -2.46
C ALA A 48 -8.89 -3.03 -1.07
N ALA A 49 -7.76 -2.90 -0.37
CA ALA A 49 -7.59 -3.39 0.98
C ALA A 49 -8.53 -2.68 1.98
N ALA A 50 -8.59 -1.34 1.92
CA ALA A 50 -9.50 -0.55 2.74
C ALA A 50 -10.97 -0.91 2.47
N GLY A 51 -11.36 -1.05 1.21
CA GLY A 51 -12.71 -1.48 0.84
C GLY A 51 -13.09 -2.84 1.45
N ARG A 52 -12.18 -3.81 1.45
CA ARG A 52 -12.42 -5.12 2.09
C ARG A 52 -12.59 -5.01 3.61
N LEU A 53 -11.80 -4.18 4.28
CA LEU A 53 -11.94 -3.95 5.72
C LEU A 53 -13.29 -3.34 6.08
N GLN A 54 -13.74 -2.33 5.31
CA GLN A 54 -15.06 -1.70 5.50
C GLN A 54 -16.21 -2.71 5.34
N THR A 55 -16.14 -3.56 4.32
CA THR A 55 -17.17 -4.59 4.11
C THR A 55 -17.19 -5.64 5.22
N ALA A 56 -16.03 -6.01 5.76
CA ALA A 56 -15.93 -6.96 6.87
C ALA A 56 -16.48 -6.38 8.18
N ASP A 57 -16.18 -5.11 8.48
CA ASP A 57 -16.71 -4.40 9.65
C ASP A 57 -18.23 -4.26 9.62
N THR A 58 -18.77 -3.94 8.43
CA THR A 58 -20.22 -3.87 8.21
C THR A 58 -20.89 -5.24 8.41
N ALA A 59 -20.26 -6.32 7.91
CA ALA A 59 -20.80 -7.67 8.08
C ALA A 59 -20.79 -8.15 9.54
N LEU A 60 -19.75 -7.81 10.31
CA LEU A 60 -19.70 -8.10 11.75
C LEU A 60 -20.74 -7.32 12.55
N SER A 61 -20.97 -6.05 12.19
CA SER A 61 -21.97 -5.19 12.87
C SER A 61 -23.41 -5.61 12.61
N ALA A 62 -23.67 -6.39 11.56
CA ALA A 62 -24.99 -6.87 11.17
C ALA A 62 -25.35 -8.26 11.74
N ALA A 63 -24.41 -8.94 12.41
CA ALA A 63 -24.56 -10.27 13.01
C ALA A 63 -24.87 -10.19 14.51
#